data_AF-A0A3S1QT18-F1
#
_entry.id   AF-A0A3S1QT18-F1
#
_cell.length_a   1.000
_cell.length_b   1.000
_cell.length_c   1.000
_cell.angle_alpha   90.00
_cell.angle_beta   90.00
_cell.angle_gamma   90.00
#
_symmetry.space_group_name_H-M   'P 1'
#
loop_
_entity.id
_entity.type
_entity.pdbx_description
1 polymer ?
#
loop_
_entity_poly.entity_id
_entity_poly.type
_entity_poly.pdbx_seq_one_letter_code
_entity_poly.pdbx_strand_id
1 'polypeptide(L)'
;MPENSAPNTKHGGEWTIAWRLVVLAAAAINVAMLLAALFVAQIRGLDAWIFYRDPSAAAGVGFYTGWISSLGASLWIGSGAATLFAGLLTRRWDCTFLGGLTLLLGLDDLLLIHEDVLPIVGIPEIVPMIAYAGAGLFWFFRLRRKTFDGTIIFVAAG
;
A
#
# COMPACT_ATOMS: atom_id res chain seq x y z
N MET A 1 38.10 -37.35 31.52
CA MET A 1 36.69 -37.03 31.85
C MET A 1 36.41 -35.63 31.33
N PRO A 2 35.57 -35.44 30.31
CA PRO A 2 35.20 -34.10 29.88
C PRO A 2 34.13 -33.55 30.83
N GLU A 3 34.41 -32.38 31.38
CA GLU A 3 33.58 -31.62 32.30
C GLU A 3 32.29 -31.19 31.59
N ASN A 4 31.15 -31.59 32.15
CA ASN A 4 29.82 -31.32 31.64
C ASN A 4 29.52 -29.82 31.76
N SER A 5 29.81 -29.05 30.71
CA SER A 5 29.58 -27.61 30.64
C SER A 5 28.08 -27.38 30.38
N ALA A 6 27.30 -27.32 31.45
CA ALA A 6 25.91 -26.91 31.39
C ALA A 6 25.83 -25.52 30.72
N PRO A 7 24.98 -25.31 29.70
CA PRO A 7 24.82 -24.02 29.07
C PRO A 7 24.33 -23.00 30.11
N ASN A 8 25.10 -21.92 30.26
CA ASN A 8 24.84 -20.81 31.16
C ASN A 8 23.49 -20.15 30.81
N THR A 9 22.43 -20.49 31.55
CA THR A 9 21.04 -20.05 31.31
C THR A 9 20.76 -18.57 31.66
N LYS A 10 21.80 -17.76 31.89
CA LYS A 10 21.67 -16.32 32.22
C LYS A 10 20.88 -15.51 31.20
N HIS A 11 20.82 -15.94 29.94
CA HIS A 11 20.06 -15.24 28.91
C HIS A 11 18.54 -15.38 29.05
N GLY A 12 18.00 -16.41 29.72
CA GLY A 12 16.54 -16.62 29.79
C GLY A 12 15.75 -15.50 30.51
N GLY A 13 16.37 -14.85 31.49
CA GLY A 13 15.78 -13.71 32.21
C GLY A 13 15.70 -12.44 31.38
N GLU A 14 16.69 -12.18 30.52
CA GLU A 14 16.74 -10.99 29.66
C GLU A 14 15.67 -11.06 28.57
N TRP A 15 15.46 -12.23 27.96
CA TRP A 15 14.41 -12.46 26.95
C TRP A 15 13.00 -12.30 27.50
N THR A 16 12.75 -12.75 28.73
CA THR A 16 11.43 -12.63 29.37
C THR A 16 11.11 -11.17 29.77
N ILE A 17 12.12 -10.41 30.20
CA ILE A 17 11.98 -8.97 30.46
C ILE A 17 11.73 -8.21 29.15
N ALA A 18 12.51 -8.48 28.11
CA ALA A 18 12.34 -7.84 26.80
C ALA A 18 10.94 -8.10 26.22
N TRP A 19 10.47 -9.35 26.26
CA TRP A 19 9.12 -9.69 25.78
C TRP A 19 8.02 -8.98 26.56
N ARG A 20 8.14 -8.90 27.89
CA ARG A 20 7.20 -8.15 28.74
C ARG A 20 7.17 -6.67 28.37
N LEU A 21 8.32 -6.05 28.13
CA LEU A 21 8.40 -4.65 27.72
C LEU A 21 7.76 -4.44 26.35
N VAL A 22 7.97 -5.35 25.39
CA VAL A 22 7.32 -5.29 24.07
C VAL A 22 5.80 -5.39 24.19
N VAL A 23 5.29 -6.34 24.99
CA VAL A 23 3.85 -6.50 25.22
C VAL A 23 3.26 -5.29 25.91
N LEU A 24 3.93 -4.73 26.93
CA LEU A 24 3.49 -3.53 27.63
C LEU A 24 3.49 -2.31 26.72
N ALA A 25 4.52 -2.15 25.89
CA ALA A 25 4.58 -1.07 24.90
C ALA A 25 3.46 -1.18 23.87
N ALA A 26 3.25 -2.37 23.31
CA ALA A 26 2.15 -2.62 22.37
C ALA A 26 0.78 -2.35 23.02
N ALA A 27 0.56 -2.80 24.25
CA ALA A 27 -0.68 -2.54 24.98
C ALA A 27 -0.87 -1.03 25.26
N ALA A 28 0.18 -0.33 25.70
CA ALA A 28 0.13 1.10 25.95
C ALA A 28 -0.19 1.90 24.67
N ILE A 29 0.40 1.51 23.53
CA ILE A 29 0.10 2.12 22.23
C ILE A 29 -1.36 1.90 21.85
N ASN A 30 -1.88 0.68 21.98
CA ASN A 30 -3.29 0.38 21.67
C ASN A 30 -4.26 1.16 22.58
N VAL A 31 -3.98 1.26 23.87
CA VAL A 31 -4.78 2.05 24.81
C VAL A 31 -4.73 3.54 24.47
N ALA A 32 -3.55 4.07 24.13
CA ALA A 32 -3.40 5.45 23.72
C ALA A 32 -4.18 5.76 22.44
N MET A 33 -4.11 4.88 21.44
CA MET A 33 -4.91 4.99 20.21
C MET A 33 -6.41 4.94 20.51
N LEU A 34 -6.84 4.10 21.47
CA LEU A 34 -8.23 4.03 21.90
C LEU A 34 -8.72 5.30 22.56
N LEU A 35 -7.94 5.85 23.50
CA LEU A 35 -8.29 7.10 24.15
C LEU A 35 -8.33 8.26 23.14
N ALA A 36 -7.41 8.30 22.19
CA ALA A 36 -7.42 9.30 21.12
C ALA A 36 -8.67 9.18 20.22
N ALA A 37 -9.04 7.97 19.81
CA ALA A 37 -10.24 7.74 19.01
C ALA A 37 -11.51 8.17 19.75
N LEU A 38 -11.65 7.81 21.03
CA LEU A 38 -12.79 8.22 21.86
C LEU A 38 -12.85 9.74 22.05
N PHE A 39 -11.70 10.38 22.27
CA PHE A 39 -11.62 11.84 22.40
C PHE A 39 -12.04 12.55 21.10
N VAL A 40 -11.54 12.10 19.95
CA VAL A 40 -11.93 12.66 18.64
C VAL A 40 -13.42 12.41 18.37
N ALA A 41 -13.92 11.20 18.67
CA ALA A 41 -15.33 10.86 18.55
C ALA A 41 -16.22 11.83 19.36
N GLN A 42 -15.84 12.10 20.61
CA GLN A 42 -16.58 13.00 21.49
C GLN A 42 -16.57 14.45 20.99
N ILE A 43 -15.44 14.96 20.49
CA ILE A 43 -15.35 16.33 19.96
C ILE A 43 -16.11 16.48 18.64
N ARG A 44 -16.13 15.44 17.82
CA ARG A 44 -16.77 15.45 16.50
C ARG A 44 -18.24 15.01 16.53
N GLY A 45 -18.75 14.57 17.69
CA GLY A 45 -20.10 14.01 17.82
C GLY A 45 -20.30 12.72 17.02
N LEU A 46 -19.21 11.98 16.78
CA LEU A 46 -19.23 10.72 16.02
C LEU A 46 -19.35 9.53 16.98
N ASP A 47 -19.95 8.44 16.50
CA ASP A 47 -19.90 7.18 17.22
C ASP A 47 -18.46 6.64 17.17
N ALA A 48 -17.87 6.36 18.34
CA ALA A 48 -16.52 5.79 18.44
C ALA A 48 -16.39 4.47 17.67
N TRP A 49 -17.52 3.78 17.45
CA TRP A 49 -17.62 2.58 16.62
C TRP A 49 -17.04 2.76 15.22
N ILE A 50 -17.04 3.98 14.65
CA ILE A 50 -16.50 4.25 13.30
C ILE A 50 -14.99 4.03 13.18
N PHE A 51 -14.23 4.18 14.27
CA PHE A 51 -12.77 4.02 14.27
C PHE A 51 -12.31 2.57 14.38
N TYR A 52 -13.20 1.67 14.80
CA TYR A 52 -12.91 0.24 14.99
C TYR A 52 -13.56 -0.66 13.95
N ARG A 53 -14.56 -0.13 13.22
CA ARG A 53 -15.13 -0.84 12.09
C ARG A 53 -14.19 -0.78 10.91
N ASP A 54 -14.20 -1.86 10.15
CA ASP A 54 -13.64 -1.84 8.82
C ASP A 54 -14.27 -0.66 8.01
N PRO A 55 -13.47 0.15 7.28
CA PRO A 55 -13.98 1.28 6.53
C PRO A 55 -15.09 0.91 5.53
N SER A 56 -15.00 -0.26 4.89
CA SER A 56 -16.04 -0.72 3.95
C SER A 56 -17.33 -1.08 4.69
N ALA A 57 -17.21 -1.66 5.88
CA ALA A 57 -18.37 -1.86 6.75
C ALA A 57 -18.93 -0.50 7.20
N ALA A 58 -18.11 0.43 7.69
CA ALA A 58 -18.55 1.76 8.15
C ALA A 58 -19.27 2.56 7.06
N ALA A 59 -18.81 2.48 5.80
CA ALA A 59 -19.42 3.12 4.64
C ALA A 59 -20.70 2.41 4.15
N GLY A 60 -21.06 1.25 4.70
CA GLY A 60 -22.25 0.49 4.30
C GLY A 60 -22.16 -0.10 2.89
N VAL A 61 -20.94 -0.25 2.35
CA VAL A 61 -20.73 -0.86 1.04
C VAL A 61 -20.73 -2.39 1.14
N GLY A 62 -20.78 -3.06 -0.02
CA GLY A 62 -20.78 -4.53 -0.07
C GLY A 62 -19.51 -5.12 0.55
N PHE A 63 -19.62 -6.29 1.19
CA PHE A 63 -18.47 -6.97 1.80
C PHE A 63 -17.32 -7.23 0.83
N TYR A 64 -17.62 -7.32 -0.47
CA TYR A 64 -16.66 -7.56 -1.53
C TYR A 64 -15.89 -6.29 -1.94
N THR A 65 -16.35 -5.08 -1.59
CA THR A 65 -15.77 -3.82 -2.08
C THR A 65 -14.32 -3.66 -1.63
N GLY A 66 -14.05 -3.86 -0.33
CA GLY A 66 -12.68 -3.79 0.19
C GLY A 66 -11.77 -4.88 -0.39
N TRP A 67 -12.31 -6.08 -0.59
CA TRP A 67 -11.57 -7.21 -1.18
C TRP A 67 -11.20 -6.96 -2.64
N ILE A 68 -12.16 -6.50 -3.46
CA ILE A 68 -11.93 -6.23 -4.89
C ILE A 68 -10.93 -5.08 -5.05
N SER A 69 -11.09 -3.99 -4.30
CA SER A 69 -10.16 -2.86 -4.32
C SER A 69 -8.73 -3.30 -3.94
N SER A 70 -8.58 -4.03 -2.82
CA SER A 70 -7.26 -4.50 -2.36
C SER A 70 -6.62 -5.48 -3.35
N LEU A 71 -7.42 -6.36 -3.96
CA LEU A 71 -6.95 -7.29 -4.98
C LEU A 71 -6.48 -6.55 -6.24
N GLY A 72 -7.27 -5.57 -6.70
CA GLY A 72 -6.92 -4.72 -7.84
C GLY A 72 -5.61 -3.98 -7.61
N ALA A 73 -5.50 -3.25 -6.48
CA ALA A 73 -4.28 -2.55 -6.11
C ALA A 73 -3.06 -3.50 -6.01
N SER A 74 -3.24 -4.70 -5.44
CA SER A 74 -2.17 -5.71 -5.35
C SER A 74 -1.70 -6.19 -6.72
N LEU A 75 -2.63 -6.41 -7.66
CA LEU A 75 -2.31 -6.80 -9.03
C LEU A 75 -1.59 -5.68 -9.80
N TRP A 76 -2.04 -4.44 -9.63
CA TRP A 76 -1.37 -3.26 -10.18
C TRP A 76 0.05 -3.11 -9.66
N ILE A 77 0.25 -3.16 -8.34
CA ILE A 77 1.57 -3.07 -7.71
C ILE A 77 2.47 -4.22 -8.15
N GLY A 78 1.96 -5.46 -8.14
CA GLY A 78 2.73 -6.64 -8.51
C GLY A 78 3.17 -6.63 -9.97
N SER A 79 2.25 -6.34 -10.90
CA SER A 79 2.54 -6.25 -12.34
C SER A 79 3.45 -5.05 -12.66
N GLY A 80 3.24 -3.90 -12.01
CA GLY A 80 4.08 -2.72 -12.12
C GLY A 80 5.50 -2.99 -11.65
N ALA A 81 5.67 -3.60 -10.48
CA ALA A 81 6.98 -3.96 -9.92
C ALA A 81 7.73 -4.96 -10.80
N ALA A 82 7.05 -6.02 -11.28
CA ALA A 82 7.67 -7.01 -12.16
C ALA A 82 8.11 -6.39 -13.51
N THR A 83 7.25 -5.55 -14.10
CA THR A 83 7.55 -4.87 -15.38
C THR A 83 8.67 -3.85 -15.22
N LEU A 84 8.67 -3.11 -14.11
CA LEU A 84 9.72 -2.16 -13.75
C LEU A 84 11.06 -2.87 -13.58
N PHE A 85 11.07 -3.96 -12.81
CA PHE A 85 12.25 -4.79 -12.58
C PHE A 85 12.81 -5.34 -13.90
N ALA A 86 11.96 -5.90 -14.76
CA ALA A 86 12.36 -6.39 -16.08
C ALA A 86 12.93 -5.27 -16.96
N GLY A 87 12.33 -4.08 -16.94
CA GLY A 87 12.82 -2.91 -17.67
C GLY A 87 14.18 -2.44 -17.20
N LEU A 88 14.40 -2.39 -15.87
CA LEU A 88 15.70 -2.03 -15.29
C LEU A 88 16.78 -3.06 -15.64
N LEU A 89 16.45 -4.36 -15.56
CA LEU A 89 17.38 -5.44 -15.88
C LEU A 89 17.77 -5.46 -17.37
N THR A 90 16.80 -5.25 -18.26
CA THR A 90 17.00 -5.24 -19.72
C THR A 90 17.41 -3.87 -20.28
N ARG A 91 17.50 -2.85 -19.42
CA ARG A 91 17.71 -1.43 -19.79
C ARG A 91 16.72 -0.93 -20.84
N ARG A 92 15.49 -1.45 -20.81
CA ARG A 92 14.41 -1.05 -21.72
C ARG A 92 13.56 0.02 -21.06
N TRP A 93 13.80 1.27 -21.45
CA TRP A 93 13.01 2.44 -21.04
C TRP A 93 11.50 2.20 -21.12
N ASP A 94 11.04 1.58 -22.21
CA ASP A 94 9.62 1.32 -22.47
C ASP A 94 8.96 0.50 -21.34
N CYS A 95 9.66 -0.50 -20.82
CA CYS A 95 9.21 -1.36 -19.72
C CYS A 95 9.41 -0.68 -18.36
N THR A 96 10.53 0.04 -18.17
CA THR A 96 10.78 0.81 -16.94
C THR A 96 9.72 1.87 -16.72
N PHE A 97 9.37 2.62 -17.76
CA PHE A 97 8.34 3.66 -17.71
C PHE A 97 6.96 3.05 -17.42
N LEU A 98 6.57 2.00 -18.15
CA LEU A 98 5.27 1.37 -17.97
C LEU A 98 5.13 0.76 -16.57
N GLY A 99 6.14 0.00 -16.14
CA GLY A 99 6.14 -0.59 -14.81
C GLY A 99 6.11 0.46 -13.69
N GLY A 100 6.86 1.56 -13.85
CA GLY A 100 6.82 2.68 -12.93
C GLY A 100 5.46 3.39 -12.89
N LEU A 101 4.84 3.60 -14.05
CA LEU A 101 3.52 4.22 -14.14
C LEU A 101 2.42 3.33 -13.52
N THR A 102 2.42 2.02 -13.82
CA THR A 102 1.48 1.07 -13.23
C THR A 102 1.69 0.93 -11.72
N LEU A 103 2.94 0.90 -11.25
CA LEU A 103 3.22 0.88 -9.81
C LEU A 103 2.72 2.16 -9.12
N LEU A 104 2.94 3.32 -9.73
CA LEU A 104 2.49 4.60 -9.20
C LEU A 104 0.96 4.66 -9.08
N LEU A 105 0.24 4.24 -10.12
CA LEU A 105 -1.21 4.19 -10.14
C LEU A 105 -1.77 3.21 -9.09
N GLY A 106 -1.17 2.02 -8.95
CA GLY A 106 -1.59 1.06 -7.92
C GLY A 106 -1.35 1.57 -6.50
N LEU A 107 -0.28 2.32 -6.26
CA LEU A 107 -0.02 2.97 -4.97
C LEU A 107 -0.94 4.16 -4.72
N ASP A 108 -1.23 4.94 -5.75
CA ASP A 108 -2.16 6.07 -5.68
C ASP A 108 -3.56 5.61 -5.28
N ASP A 109 -4.07 4.54 -5.89
CA ASP A 109 -5.37 3.94 -5.56
C ASP A 109 -5.38 3.33 -4.15
N LEU A 110 -4.31 2.61 -3.77
CA LEU A 110 -4.21 1.98 -2.43
C LEU A 110 -4.16 3.01 -1.29
N LEU A 111 -3.55 4.17 -1.54
CA LEU A 111 -3.35 5.22 -0.55
C LEU A 111 -4.36 6.36 -0.69
N LEU A 112 -5.30 6.27 -1.64
CA LEU A 112 -6.29 7.31 -1.96
C LEU A 112 -5.63 8.69 -2.16
N ILE A 113 -4.46 8.72 -2.80
CA ILE A 113 -3.68 9.95 -2.89
C ILE A 113 -4.42 10.99 -3.73
N HIS A 114 -4.95 10.62 -4.91
CA HIS A 114 -5.68 11.55 -5.76
C HIS A 114 -7.07 11.94 -5.25
N GLU A 115 -7.72 11.08 -4.47
CA GLU A 115 -9.07 11.30 -3.94
C GLU A 115 -9.07 12.07 -2.61
N ASP A 116 -8.20 11.71 -1.67
CA ASP A 116 -8.24 12.25 -0.30
C ASP A 116 -7.02 13.12 0.02
N VAL A 117 -5.81 12.77 -0.43
CA VAL A 117 -4.58 13.48 -0.01
C VAL A 117 -4.36 14.76 -0.82
N LEU A 118 -4.47 14.68 -2.15
CA LEU A 118 -4.23 15.80 -3.06
C LEU A 118 -5.26 16.93 -2.89
N PRO A 119 -6.56 16.66 -2.66
CA PRO A 119 -7.51 17.73 -2.38
C PRO A 119 -7.24 18.48 -1.07
N ILE A 120 -6.68 17.83 -0.05
CA ILE A 120 -6.29 18.49 1.22
C ILE A 120 -5.20 19.56 0.96
N VAL A 121 -4.31 19.33 0.00
CA VAL A 121 -3.26 20.31 -0.39
C VAL A 121 -3.71 21.27 -1.49
N GLY A 122 -4.99 21.25 -1.87
CA GLY A 122 -5.59 22.16 -2.86
C GLY A 122 -5.39 21.75 -4.32
N ILE A 123 -4.95 20.51 -4.57
CA ILE A 123 -4.84 19.96 -5.93
C ILE A 123 -6.14 19.22 -6.27
N PRO A 124 -6.89 19.66 -7.28
CA PRO A 124 -8.14 19.00 -7.66
C PRO A 124 -7.86 17.68 -8.37
N GLU A 125 -8.74 16.70 -8.14
CA GLU A 125 -8.70 15.32 -8.67
C GLU A 125 -8.50 15.24 -10.20
N ILE A 126 -9.01 16.22 -10.95
CA ILE A 126 -8.84 16.29 -12.40
C ILE A 126 -7.36 16.36 -12.83
N VAL A 127 -6.49 16.91 -12.00
CA VAL A 127 -5.07 17.11 -12.30
C VAL A 127 -4.31 15.77 -12.38
N PRO A 128 -4.29 14.91 -11.33
CA PRO A 128 -3.68 13.59 -11.43
C PRO A 128 -4.32 12.75 -12.54
N MET A 129 -5.65 12.83 -12.72
CA MET A 129 -6.34 12.09 -13.78
C MET A 129 -5.84 12.46 -15.19
N ILE A 130 -5.70 13.76 -15.49
CA ILE A 130 -5.12 14.24 -16.76
C ILE A 130 -3.64 13.83 -16.88
N ALA A 131 -2.88 13.89 -15.78
CA ALA A 131 -1.47 13.52 -15.78
C ALA A 131 -1.26 12.04 -16.12
N TYR A 132 -2.04 11.14 -15.52
CA TYR A 132 -1.99 9.70 -15.79
C TYR A 132 -2.44 9.37 -17.22
N ALA A 133 -3.55 9.96 -17.67
CA ALA A 133 -4.01 9.81 -19.04
C ALA A 133 -2.96 10.30 -20.05
N GLY A 134 -2.33 11.45 -19.78
CA GLY A 134 -1.25 12.00 -20.60
C GLY A 134 -0.01 11.10 -20.64
N ALA A 135 0.40 10.54 -19.50
CA ALA A 135 1.53 9.61 -19.41
C ALA A 135 1.28 8.32 -20.19
N GLY A 136 0.09 7.74 -20.05
CA GLY A 136 -0.33 6.56 -20.80
C GLY A 136 -0.39 6.82 -22.30
N LEU A 137 -0.95 7.97 -22.70
CA LEU A 137 -1.06 8.37 -24.10
C LEU A 137 0.31 8.66 -24.73
N PHE A 138 1.21 9.32 -23.99
CA PHE A 138 2.60 9.53 -24.39
C PHE A 138 3.31 8.19 -24.64
N TRP A 139 3.19 7.24 -23.71
CA TRP A 139 3.76 5.91 -23.86
C TRP A 139 3.19 5.20 -25.09
N PHE A 140 1.85 5.19 -25.24
CA PHE A 140 1.15 4.59 -26.36
C PHE A 140 1.64 5.16 -27.70
N PHE A 141 1.68 6.49 -27.86
CA PHE A 141 2.11 7.09 -29.12
C PHE A 141 3.58 6.86 -29.44
N ARG A 142 4.45 6.76 -28.43
CA ARG A 142 5.87 6.47 -28.61
C ARG A 142 6.10 5.03 -29.06
N LEU A 143 5.30 4.09 -28.56
CA LEU A 143 5.48 2.65 -28.74
C LEU A 143 4.52 2.01 -29.74
N ARG A 144 3.53 2.74 -30.27
CA ARG A 144 2.54 2.25 -31.23
C ARG A 144 3.15 1.39 -32.34
N ARG A 145 4.31 1.79 -32.88
CA ARG A 145 5.01 1.03 -33.94
C ARG A 145 5.50 -0.35 -33.46
N LYS A 146 6.00 -0.48 -32.23
CA LYS A 146 6.44 -1.76 -31.64
C LYS A 146 5.28 -2.59 -31.08
N THR A 147 4.18 -1.94 -30.68
CA THR A 147 2.97 -2.61 -30.16
C THR A 147 2.27 -3.40 -31.26
N PHE A 148 2.18 -2.86 -32.48
CA PHE A 148 1.56 -3.56 -33.62
C PHE A 148 2.41 -4.71 -34.20
N ASP A 149 3.72 -4.75 -33.92
CA ASP A 149 4.63 -5.84 -34.32
C ASP A 149 4.57 -7.06 -33.36
N GLY A 150 3.63 -7.11 -32.42
CA GLY A 150 3.41 -8.26 -31.52
C GLY A 150 4.46 -8.45 -30.42
N THR A 151 5.44 -7.55 -30.30
CA THR A 151 6.54 -7.64 -29.31
C THR A 151 6.14 -7.11 -27.92
N ILE A 152 5.03 -6.37 -27.81
CA ILE A 152 4.51 -5.82 -26.55
C ILE A 152 3.02 -6.16 -26.48
N ILE A 153 2.71 -7.37 -26.01
CA ILE A 153 1.34 -7.75 -25.65
C ILE A 153 0.99 -7.03 -24.35
N PHE A 154 -0.18 -6.38 -24.34
CA PHE A 154 -0.71 -5.60 -23.24
C PHE A 154 -0.64 -6.37 -21.91
N VAL A 155 0.12 -5.83 -20.95
CA VAL A 155 -0.03 -6.13 -19.50
C VAL A 155 -1.09 -5.21 -18.87
N ALA A 156 -1.82 -4.43 -19.69
CA ALA A 156 -2.91 -3.57 -19.25
C ALA A 156 -4.25 -4.33 -19.14
N ALA A 157 -4.22 -5.50 -18.50
CA ALA A 157 -5.42 -6.18 -18.02
C ALA A 157 -5.36 -6.17 -16.49
N GLY A 158 -5.55 -4.98 -15.95
CA GLY A 158 -5.80 -4.69 -14.55
C GLY A 158 -6.86 -3.61 -14.51
#